data_AF-A0A3A8NDE3-F1
#
_entry.id   AF-A0A3A8NDE3-F1
#
_cell.length_a   1.000
_cell.length_b   1.000
_cell.length_c   1.000
_cell.angle_alpha   90.00
_cell.angle_beta   90.00
_cell.angle_gamma   90.00
#
_symmetry.space_group_name_H-M   'P 1'
#
loop_
_entity.id
_entity.type
_entity.pdbx_description
1 polymer ?
#
loop_
_entity_poly.entity_id
_entity_poly.type
_entity_poly.pdbx_seq_one_letter_code
_entity_poly.pdbx_strand_id
1 'polypeptide(L)' 'MSGASKSLKVDGKVLEGISRGPLPASQKVYVSGTLHPDIRVPLREITQTPTRHH' A
#
# COMPACT_ATOMS: atom_id res chain seq x y z
N MET A 1 -1.69 2.80 28.42
CA MET A 1 -0.41 2.12 28.11
C MET A 1 0.32 2.95 27.06
N SER A 2 1.25 3.79 27.49
CA SER A 2 2.03 4.69 26.62
C SER A 2 3.12 3.88 25.91
N GLY A 3 2.87 3.49 24.67
CA GLY A 3 3.90 2.93 23.81
C GLY A 3 4.80 4.05 23.32
N ALA A 4 5.90 4.31 24.05
CA ALA A 4 6.91 5.25 23.63
C ALA A 4 7.46 4.82 22.26
N SER A 5 7.09 5.55 21.20
CA SER A 5 7.69 5.38 19.89
C SER A 5 9.15 5.79 19.99
N LYS A 6 10.04 4.81 19.99
CA LYS A 6 11.47 5.04 19.92
C LYS A 6 11.73 5.66 18.54
N SER A 7 11.96 6.97 18.49
CA SER A 7 12.37 7.64 17.26
C SER A 7 13.73 7.09 16.86
N LEU A 8 13.74 6.13 15.92
CA LEU A 8 14.97 5.66 15.30
C LEU A 8 15.59 6.85 14.56
N LYS A 9 16.89 7.10 14.78
CA LYS A 9 17.63 8.06 13.98
C LYS A 9 17.78 7.46 12.58
N VAL A 10 16.99 7.93 11.63
CA VAL A 10 17.02 7.49 10.22
C VAL A 10 17.69 8.59 9.40
N ASP A 11 18.69 8.21 8.62
CA ASP A 11 19.45 9.13 7.76
C ASP A 11 18.54 9.73 6.67
N GLY A 12 18.48 11.06 6.58
CA GLY A 12 17.60 11.77 5.64
C GLY A 12 17.85 11.41 4.17
N LYS A 13 19.10 11.14 3.79
CA LYS A 13 19.47 10.72 2.43
C LYS A 13 18.84 9.37 2.03
N VAL A 14 18.66 8.47 2.99
CA VAL A 14 18.02 7.16 2.74
C VAL A 14 16.52 7.34 2.48
N LEU A 15 15.88 8.30 3.16
CA LEU A 15 14.44 8.58 3.01
C LEU A 15 14.08 9.11 1.62
N GLU A 16 14.97 9.86 0.98
CA GLU A 16 14.75 10.42 -0.36
C GLU A 16 14.61 9.34 -1.45
N GLY A 17 15.29 8.20 -1.28
CA GLY A 17 15.19 7.07 -2.22
C GLY A 17 13.90 6.27 -2.12
N ILE A 18 13.07 6.53 -1.11
CA ILE A 18 11.84 5.77 -0.87
C ILE A 18 10.68 6.42 -1.63
N SER A 19 10.18 5.73 -2.66
CA SER A 19 8.93 6.10 -3.30
C SER A 19 7.75 5.83 -2.37
N ARG A 20 6.95 6.86 -2.11
CA ARG A 20 5.76 6.81 -1.22
C ARG A 20 4.43 6.92 -1.98
N GLY A 21 4.49 7.30 -3.26
CA GLY A 21 3.32 7.40 -4.12
C GLY A 21 2.77 6.03 -4.51
N PRO A 22 1.50 5.96 -4.95
CA PRO A 22 0.94 4.75 -5.52
C PRO A 22 1.74 4.30 -6.74
N LEU A 23 1.80 2.99 -6.96
CA LEU A 23 2.43 2.43 -8.15
C LEU A 23 1.65 2.88 -9.41
N PRO A 24 2.32 3.11 -10.54
CA PRO A 24 1.65 3.52 -11.78
C PRO A 24 0.53 2.55 -12.17
N ALA A 25 -0.57 3.11 -12.71
CA ALA A 25 -1.77 2.39 -13.15
C ALA A 25 -2.39 1.44 -12.11
N SER A 26 -2.12 1.70 -10.81
CA SER A 26 -2.50 0.80 -9.74
C SER A 26 -3.10 1.51 -8.54
N GLN A 27 -4.03 0.84 -7.88
CA GLN A 27 -4.68 1.31 -6.65
C GLN A 27 -4.50 0.29 -5.52
N LYS A 28 -4.27 0.80 -4.30
CA LYS A 28 -4.30 -0.01 -3.09
C LYS A 28 -5.74 -0.18 -2.64
N VAL A 29 -6.24 -1.40 -2.70
CA VAL A 29 -7.62 -1.74 -2.29
C VAL A 29 -7.57 -2.62 -1.05
N TYR A 30 -8.68 -2.65 -0.31
CA TYR A 30 -8.80 -3.46 0.90
C TYR A 30 -10.05 -4.33 0.81
N VAL A 31 -9.88 -5.63 1.05
CA VAL A 31 -10.99 -6.59 1.12
C VAL A 31 -11.19 -7.01 2.58
N SER A 32 -12.45 -7.01 3.03
CA SER A 32 -12.83 -7.47 4.37
C SER A 32 -12.89 -9.00 4.42
N GLY A 33 -12.51 -9.59 5.54
CA GLY A 33 -12.67 -11.03 5.78
C GLY A 33 -14.12 -11.41 6.05
N THR A 34 -14.50 -12.66 5.73
CA THR A 34 -15.84 -13.19 6.05
C THR A 34 -15.97 -13.58 7.52
N LEU A 35 -14.99 -14.30 8.07
CA LEU A 35 -15.00 -14.73 9.48
C LEU A 35 -14.59 -13.61 10.44
N HIS A 36 -13.69 -12.73 10.00
CA HIS A 36 -13.17 -11.60 10.76
C HIS A 36 -13.35 -10.30 9.94
N PRO A 37 -14.53 -9.66 10.01
CA PRO A 37 -14.88 -8.51 9.16
C PRO A 37 -14.12 -7.21 9.48
N ASP A 38 -13.43 -7.15 10.60
CA ASP A 38 -12.56 -6.06 11.02
C ASP A 38 -11.20 -6.07 10.30
N ILE A 39 -10.73 -7.25 9.88
CA ILE A 39 -9.50 -7.37 9.11
C ILE A 39 -9.68 -6.78 7.71
N ARG A 40 -8.72 -5.95 7.29
CA ARG A 40 -8.65 -5.33 5.96
C ARG A 40 -7.40 -5.83 5.24
N VAL A 41 -7.56 -6.79 4.33
CA VAL A 41 -6.45 -7.36 3.57
C VAL A 41 -6.08 -6.43 2.42
N PRO A 42 -4.84 -5.89 2.37
CA PRO A 42 -4.43 -5.01 1.28
C PRO A 42 -4.15 -5.82 0.01
N LEU A 43 -4.75 -5.42 -1.10
CA LEU A 43 -4.43 -5.92 -2.44
C LEU A 43 -4.02 -4.77 -3.35
N ARG A 44 -3.51 -5.14 -4.52
CA ARG A 44 -3.16 -4.23 -5.59
C ARG A 44 -4.09 -4.45 -6.78
N GLU A 45 -4.94 -3.48 -7.06
CA GLU A 45 -5.76 -3.46 -8.28
C GLU A 45 -4.98 -2.78 -9.41
N ILE A 46 -5.09 -3.31 -10.63
CA ILE A 46 -4.42 -2.79 -11.83
C ILE A 46 -5.45 -2.70 -12.94
N THR A 47 -5.78 -1.47 -13.36
CA THR A 47 -6.71 -1.25 -14.47
C THR A 47 -6.09 -1.70 -15.79
N GLN A 48 -6.79 -2.56 -16.52
CA GLN A 48 -6.38 -3.01 -17.85
C GLN A 48 -7.03 -2.14 -18.93
N THR A 49 -6.33 -1.93 -20.04
CA THR A 49 -6.97 -1.44 -21.26
C THR A 49 -7.84 -2.54 -21.89
N PRO A 50 -8.91 -2.21 -22.62
CA PRO A 50 -9.68 -3.21 -23.37
C PRO A 50 -8.80 -4.05 -24.29
N THR A 51 -9.20 -5.31 -24.50
CA THR A 51 -8.52 -6.21 -25.45
C THR A 51 -8.59 -5.62 -26.85
N ARG A 52 -7.46 -5.61 -27.56
CA ARG A 52 -7.41 -5.14 -28.95
C ARG A 52 -7.91 -6.25 -29.88
N HIS A 53 -8.95 -5.96 -30.67
CA HIS A 53 -9.42 -6.84 -31.73
C HIS A 53 -8.68 -6.51 -33.05
N HIS A 54 -8.44 -7.54 -33.86
CA HIS A 54 -7.86 -7.44 -35.20
C HIS A 54 -8.95 -7.36 -36.26
#